data_AF-A0AAV8S6Z6-F1
#
_entry.id   AF-A0AAV8S6Z6-F1
#
_cell.length_a   1.000
_cell.length_b   1.000
_cell.length_c   1.000
_cell.angle_alpha   90.00
_cell.angle_beta   90.00
_cell.angle_gamma   90.00
#
_symmetry.space_group_name_H-M   'P 1'
#
loop_
_entity.id
_entity.type
_entity.pdbx_description
1 polymer ?
#
loop_
_entity_poly.entity_id
_entity_poly.type
_entity_poly.pdbx_seq_one_letter_code
_entity_poly.pdbx_strand_id
1 'polypeptide(L)'
;MDFRYLWIKCFGFKTYPFSASPAGTKVHPFDFKLHSTGLPADVGKFRIFNRLKMSPLRSIYFILMATKINILLPFGPLAMLLHHFTQSNGWVFFLSLLGITALAERLGYTTEQLAMYTGPTVGGLLNATFGNATEMIISIYALKIGMRRVVQQSLLGSILSNLLLVLGFSFFAGGIVHKRIQHFSKAAALVNSGLLLMAVMGIMFPAVLHFTHTEIQFGKSELALSRFSSCVMLVAYGSYLFFQLKTPHDMYIPVNDEGRDNREDDLSEEDAPELTYWEAVLWLAILTLWISVLSGYLVDAIKGASDSWNLPVSFIGVILLPIVGNAAEHASAIMFATKDKLDIALGVAIGSCTQISMFVIPFCVVVGWIMGRPMDLNIQLFETATLFITVLVVAFMLQDGKANYFKGLMLVLCYLILAASFFVHVDHPSNAE
;
A
#
# COMPACT_ATOMS: atom_id res chain seq x y z
N MET A 1 -6.33 -10.58 -28.48
CA MET A 1 -6.01 -11.03 -27.12
C MET A 1 -6.09 -9.83 -26.20
N ASP A 2 -7.18 -9.73 -25.43
CA ASP A 2 -7.57 -8.49 -24.72
C ASP A 2 -6.94 -8.47 -23.31
N PHE A 3 -5.79 -7.79 -23.18
CA PHE A 3 -5.06 -7.61 -21.91
C PHE A 3 -5.91 -6.94 -20.81
N ARG A 4 -7.02 -6.29 -21.17
CA ARG A 4 -7.99 -5.65 -20.28
C ARG A 4 -8.61 -6.59 -19.23
N TYR A 5 -8.66 -7.90 -19.51
CA TYR A 5 -9.34 -8.85 -18.64
C TYR A 5 -8.42 -9.78 -17.85
N LEU A 6 -7.12 -9.83 -18.15
CA LEU A 6 -6.23 -10.83 -17.55
C LEU A 6 -5.88 -10.48 -16.09
N TRP A 7 -5.62 -9.21 -15.79
CA TRP A 7 -5.28 -8.75 -14.44
C TRP A 7 -6.50 -8.58 -13.52
N ILE A 8 -7.58 -7.98 -14.02
CA ILE A 8 -8.84 -7.80 -13.27
C ILE A 8 -9.47 -9.16 -12.93
N LYS A 9 -9.36 -10.17 -13.82
CA LYS A 9 -9.82 -11.53 -13.50
C LYS A 9 -8.93 -12.25 -12.49
N CYS A 10 -7.65 -11.93 -12.35
CA CYS A 10 -6.77 -12.52 -11.34
C CYS A 10 -7.09 -12.03 -9.92
N PHE A 11 -7.48 -10.77 -9.73
CA PHE A 11 -7.72 -10.19 -8.39
C PHE A 11 -9.19 -10.17 -7.94
N GLY A 12 -10.14 -10.53 -8.80
CA GLY A 12 -11.49 -10.93 -8.35
C GLY A 12 -12.45 -9.82 -7.94
N PHE A 13 -12.16 -8.57 -8.26
CA PHE A 13 -13.14 -7.50 -8.12
C PHE A 13 -14.29 -7.72 -9.12
N LYS A 14 -15.52 -7.81 -8.62
CA LYS A 14 -16.73 -7.92 -9.46
C LYS A 14 -16.83 -6.72 -10.39
N THR A 15 -16.78 -6.95 -11.70
CA THR A 15 -17.19 -6.00 -12.72
C THR A 15 -18.56 -6.38 -13.24
N TYR A 16 -19.57 -5.56 -12.98
CA TYR A 16 -20.87 -5.68 -13.65
C TYR A 16 -20.82 -4.87 -14.96
N PRO A 17 -21.18 -5.45 -16.12
CA PRO A 17 -21.31 -4.69 -17.34
C PRO A 17 -22.61 -3.89 -17.30
N PHE A 18 -22.52 -2.56 -17.26
CA PHE A 18 -23.68 -1.72 -17.53
C PHE A 18 -24.00 -1.79 -19.02
N SER A 19 -25.13 -2.42 -19.34
CA SER A 19 -25.71 -2.44 -20.68
C SER A 19 -26.17 -1.01 -21.03
N ALA A 20 -25.63 -0.48 -22.12
CA ALA A 20 -26.15 0.72 -22.74
C ALA A 20 -27.51 0.40 -23.38
N SER A 21 -28.53 1.22 -23.13
CA SER A 21 -29.75 1.24 -23.94
C SER A 21 -30.03 2.66 -24.46
N PRO A 22 -30.56 2.79 -25.70
CA PRO A 22 -30.52 4.03 -26.46
C PRO A 22 -31.70 4.98 -26.17
N ALA A 23 -31.55 6.20 -26.71
CA ALA A 23 -32.39 7.37 -26.54
C ALA A 23 -33.87 7.26 -26.95
N GLY A 24 -34.68 8.18 -26.39
CA GLY A 24 -36.09 8.49 -26.74
C GLY A 24 -37.05 8.11 -25.59
N THR A 25 -38.03 8.89 -25.13
CA THR A 25 -38.76 10.05 -25.66
C THR A 25 -39.49 10.70 -24.47
N LYS A 26 -39.60 12.03 -24.46
CA LYS A 26 -40.27 12.85 -23.42
C LYS A 26 -41.77 12.57 -23.35
N VAL A 27 -42.35 12.35 -22.16
CA VAL A 27 -43.72 12.78 -21.76
C VAL A 27 -43.84 12.87 -20.22
N HIS A 28 -44.33 14.00 -19.71
CA HIS A 28 -44.98 14.19 -18.40
C HIS A 28 -46.37 14.83 -18.68
N PRO A 29 -47.32 14.94 -17.72
CA PRO A 29 -47.50 14.23 -16.44
C PRO A 29 -48.96 13.69 -16.29
N PHE A 30 -49.25 12.87 -15.27
CA PHE A 30 -50.61 12.77 -14.73
C PHE A 30 -50.58 12.53 -13.22
N ASP A 31 -51.18 13.47 -12.50
CA ASP A 31 -51.43 13.46 -11.06
C ASP A 31 -52.47 12.39 -10.68
N PHE A 32 -52.20 11.65 -9.60
CA PHE A 32 -53.25 11.01 -8.82
C PHE A 32 -52.89 11.01 -7.33
N LYS A 33 -53.60 11.84 -6.55
CA LYS A 33 -53.66 11.76 -5.09
C LYS A 33 -54.62 10.64 -4.70
N LEU A 34 -54.20 9.68 -3.87
CA LEU A 34 -55.12 8.99 -2.97
C LEU A 34 -54.44 8.51 -1.67
N HIS A 35 -54.95 9.06 -0.57
CA HIS A 35 -55.03 8.61 0.82
C HIS A 35 -54.03 7.61 1.44
N SER A 36 -53.53 8.08 2.59
CA SER A 36 -52.97 7.32 3.70
C SER A 36 -53.83 6.15 4.16
N THR A 37 -53.23 4.97 4.27
CA THR A 37 -53.60 3.95 5.26
C THR A 37 -52.31 3.32 5.81
N GLY A 38 -52.11 3.47 7.11
CA GLY A 38 -50.97 2.92 7.83
C GLY A 38 -51.10 1.42 8.06
N LEU A 39 -49.97 0.71 7.95
CA LEU A 39 -49.75 -0.67 8.39
C LEU A 39 -48.32 -0.76 8.99
N PRO A 40 -48.08 -1.68 9.94
CA PRO A 40 -47.31 -1.39 11.15
C PRO A 40 -45.80 -1.56 11.03
N ALA A 41 -45.09 -0.79 11.87
CA ALA A 41 -43.65 -0.72 12.06
C ALA A 41 -42.98 -2.00 12.64
N ASP A 42 -43.60 -3.17 12.51
CA ASP A 42 -43.15 -4.41 13.19
C ASP A 42 -42.37 -5.39 12.29
N VAL A 43 -42.31 -5.15 10.98
CA VAL A 43 -41.49 -5.97 10.06
C VAL A 43 -40.01 -5.56 10.08
N GLY A 44 -39.71 -4.33 10.52
CA GLY A 44 -38.34 -3.81 10.63
C GLY A 44 -37.54 -4.41 11.79
N LYS A 45 -38.16 -4.57 12.97
CA LYS A 45 -37.46 -5.06 14.17
C LYS A 45 -37.07 -6.54 14.07
N PHE A 46 -37.89 -7.38 13.44
CA PHE A 46 -37.60 -8.81 13.29
C PHE A 46 -36.47 -9.08 12.28
N ARG A 47 -36.31 -8.23 11.24
CA ARG A 47 -35.20 -8.33 10.27
C ARG A 47 -33.88 -7.76 10.79
N ILE A 48 -33.93 -6.73 11.64
CA ILE A 48 -32.73 -6.16 12.28
C ILE A 48 -32.15 -7.13 13.32
N PHE A 49 -33.00 -7.83 14.09
CA PHE A 49 -32.55 -8.78 15.10
C PHE A 49 -31.91 -10.05 14.49
N ASN A 50 -32.36 -10.49 13.31
CA ASN A 50 -31.77 -11.64 12.61
C ASN A 50 -30.47 -11.29 11.85
N ARG A 51 -30.10 -10.01 11.69
CA ARG A 51 -28.80 -9.60 11.11
C ARG A 51 -27.66 -9.55 12.14
N LEU A 52 -27.97 -9.50 13.43
CA LEU A 52 -26.98 -9.50 14.53
C LEU A 52 -26.44 -10.89 14.87
N LYS A 53 -27.03 -11.96 14.32
CA LYS A 53 -26.50 -13.32 14.41
C LYS A 53 -25.70 -13.64 13.15
N MET A 54 -24.59 -12.94 12.96
CA MET A 54 -23.58 -13.40 12.00
C MET A 54 -23.04 -14.73 12.52
N SER A 55 -23.24 -15.80 11.73
CA SER A 55 -22.61 -17.09 12.03
C SER A 55 -21.11 -16.95 11.77
N PRO A 56 -20.22 -17.41 12.68
CA PRO A 56 -18.76 -17.35 12.49
C PRO A 56 -18.31 -17.99 11.17
N LEU A 57 -19.09 -18.93 10.63
CA LEU A 57 -18.88 -19.56 9.33
C LEU A 57 -18.95 -18.57 8.16
N ARG A 58 -19.79 -17.52 8.25
CA ARG A 58 -19.90 -16.48 7.22
C ARG A 58 -18.64 -15.61 7.21
N SER A 59 -18.16 -15.19 8.37
CA SER A 59 -16.95 -14.37 8.51
C SER A 59 -15.69 -15.13 8.04
N ILE A 60 -15.60 -16.43 8.34
CA ILE A 60 -14.58 -17.33 7.78
C ILE A 60 -14.65 -17.37 6.25
N TYR A 61 -15.85 -17.51 5.67
CA TYR A 61 -16.01 -17.52 4.21
C TYR A 61 -15.57 -16.19 3.57
N PHE A 62 -15.96 -15.05 4.16
CA PHE A 62 -15.57 -13.74 3.63
C PHE A 62 -14.07 -13.52 3.64
N ILE A 63 -13.39 -13.94 4.71
CA ILE A 63 -11.97 -13.71 4.85
C ILE A 63 -11.15 -14.73 4.06
N LEU A 64 -11.51 -16.02 4.10
CA LEU A 64 -10.69 -17.06 3.47
C LEU A 64 -11.09 -17.40 2.04
N MET A 65 -12.32 -17.12 1.59
CA MET A 65 -12.83 -17.63 0.31
C MET A 65 -13.46 -16.58 -0.61
N ALA A 66 -13.68 -15.34 -0.16
CA ALA A 66 -14.39 -14.35 -0.99
C ALA A 66 -13.56 -13.76 -2.13
N THR A 67 -12.24 -13.63 -1.97
CA THR A 67 -11.37 -13.04 -3.00
C THR A 67 -10.55 -14.09 -3.72
N LYS A 68 -10.25 -13.82 -5.00
CA LYS A 68 -9.43 -14.72 -5.83
C LYS A 68 -7.98 -14.78 -5.38
N ILE A 69 -7.49 -13.74 -4.70
CA ILE A 69 -6.13 -13.73 -4.15
C ILE A 69 -5.95 -14.79 -3.06
N ASN A 70 -7.03 -15.23 -2.41
CA ASN A 70 -6.99 -16.30 -1.41
C ASN A 70 -6.59 -17.66 -1.97
N ILE A 71 -6.56 -17.82 -3.30
CA ILE A 71 -5.92 -18.97 -3.96
C ILE A 71 -4.44 -19.08 -3.56
N LEU A 72 -3.79 -17.97 -3.18
CA LEU A 72 -2.40 -17.97 -2.72
C LEU A 72 -2.24 -18.35 -1.23
N LEU A 73 -3.31 -18.34 -0.44
CA LEU A 73 -3.27 -18.60 1.01
C LEU A 73 -2.67 -19.98 1.37
N PRO A 74 -2.95 -21.07 0.63
CA PRO A 74 -2.32 -22.38 0.85
C PRO A 74 -0.78 -22.38 0.69
N PHE A 75 -0.20 -21.40 -0.04
CA PHE A 75 1.25 -21.35 -0.24
C PHE A 75 2.01 -21.02 1.05
N GLY A 76 1.38 -20.32 2.01
CA GLY A 76 1.99 -20.07 3.32
C GLY A 76 2.29 -21.36 4.08
N PRO A 77 1.26 -22.17 4.44
CA PRO A 77 1.48 -23.48 5.06
C PRO A 77 2.37 -24.41 4.23
N LEU A 78 2.27 -24.37 2.89
CA LEU A 78 3.13 -25.14 2.01
C LEU A 78 4.61 -24.73 2.15
N ALA A 79 4.91 -23.44 2.27
CA ALA A 79 6.26 -22.95 2.51
C ALA A 79 6.82 -23.47 3.84
N MET A 80 6.00 -23.47 4.90
CA MET A 80 6.38 -24.03 6.20
C MET A 80 6.69 -25.52 6.08
N LEU A 81 5.82 -26.31 5.44
CA LEU A 81 6.07 -27.73 5.21
C LEU A 81 7.35 -27.94 4.40
N LEU A 82 7.53 -27.19 3.31
CA LEU A 82 8.68 -27.31 2.44
C LEU A 82 9.98 -27.01 3.18
N HIS A 83 10.00 -26.02 4.08
CA HIS A 83 11.15 -25.70 4.92
C HIS A 83 11.54 -26.85 5.86
N HIS A 84 10.57 -27.60 6.40
CA HIS A 84 10.85 -28.73 7.28
C HIS A 84 11.31 -29.97 6.51
N PHE A 85 10.80 -30.18 5.30
CA PHE A 85 11.10 -31.38 4.51
C PHE A 85 12.25 -31.22 3.51
N THR A 86 12.58 -29.98 3.12
CA THR A 86 13.60 -29.71 2.10
C THR A 86 14.44 -28.50 2.49
N GLN A 87 15.71 -28.51 2.08
CA GLN A 87 16.63 -27.37 2.23
C GLN A 87 16.56 -26.41 1.03
N SER A 88 15.43 -26.36 0.31
CA SER A 88 15.29 -25.57 -0.91
C SER A 88 14.84 -24.14 -0.61
N ASN A 89 15.78 -23.32 -0.15
CA ASN A 89 15.53 -21.95 0.31
C ASN A 89 14.89 -21.05 -0.76
N GLY A 90 15.22 -21.21 -2.04
CA GLY A 90 14.58 -20.46 -3.13
C GLY A 90 13.07 -20.70 -3.23
N TRP A 91 12.62 -21.96 -3.11
CA TRP A 91 11.19 -22.27 -3.12
C TRP A 91 10.50 -21.87 -1.81
N VAL A 92 11.16 -22.03 -0.66
CA VAL A 92 10.63 -21.54 0.63
C VAL A 92 10.40 -20.04 0.59
N PHE A 93 11.36 -19.27 0.07
CA PHE A 93 11.23 -17.83 -0.13
C PHE A 93 10.05 -17.49 -1.04
N PHE A 94 9.99 -18.10 -2.23
CA PHE A 94 8.92 -17.82 -3.21
C PHE A 94 7.52 -18.12 -2.67
N LEU A 95 7.34 -19.30 -2.05
CA LEU A 95 6.04 -19.71 -1.51
C LEU A 95 5.64 -18.88 -0.29
N SER A 96 6.59 -18.54 0.59
CA SER A 96 6.33 -17.64 1.73
C SER A 96 5.88 -16.27 1.25
N LEU A 97 6.54 -15.74 0.21
CA LEU A 97 6.22 -14.45 -0.38
C LEU A 97 4.80 -14.43 -0.95
N LEU A 98 4.39 -15.46 -1.71
CA LEU A 98 3.02 -15.60 -2.21
C LEU A 98 1.98 -15.74 -1.09
N GLY A 99 2.29 -16.51 -0.04
CA GLY A 99 1.41 -16.67 1.12
C GLY A 99 1.20 -15.34 1.85
N ILE A 100 2.27 -14.57 2.03
CA ILE A 100 2.22 -13.23 2.65
C ILE A 100 1.37 -12.27 1.83
N THR A 101 1.47 -12.27 0.50
CA THR A 101 0.63 -11.40 -0.35
C THR A 101 -0.86 -11.56 -0.09
N ALA A 102 -1.36 -12.79 0.02
CA ALA A 102 -2.78 -13.01 0.33
C ALA A 102 -3.15 -12.53 1.73
N LEU A 103 -2.29 -12.80 2.71
CA LEU A 103 -2.55 -12.36 4.09
C LEU A 103 -2.51 -10.84 4.24
N ALA A 104 -1.58 -10.17 3.57
CA ALA A 104 -1.44 -8.72 3.57
C ALA A 104 -2.71 -8.06 2.99
N GLU A 105 -3.23 -8.60 1.89
CA GLU A 105 -4.48 -8.11 1.28
C GLU A 105 -5.68 -8.24 2.23
N ARG A 106 -5.81 -9.39 2.91
CA ARG A 106 -6.87 -9.60 3.90
C ARG A 106 -6.69 -8.73 5.15
N LEU A 107 -5.45 -8.45 5.53
CA LEU A 107 -5.14 -7.55 6.65
C LEU A 107 -5.58 -6.12 6.33
N GLY A 108 -5.28 -5.62 5.12
CA GLY A 108 -5.73 -4.32 4.64
C GLY A 108 -7.26 -4.22 4.64
N TYR A 109 -7.96 -5.19 4.02
CA TYR A 109 -9.43 -5.23 4.04
C TYR A 109 -10.00 -5.25 5.47
N THR A 110 -9.44 -6.06 6.37
CA THR A 110 -9.90 -6.13 7.77
C THR A 110 -9.67 -4.80 8.50
N THR A 111 -8.58 -4.11 8.19
CA THR A 111 -8.26 -2.78 8.72
C THR A 111 -9.29 -1.74 8.27
N GLU A 112 -9.67 -1.74 6.98
CA GLU A 112 -10.72 -0.87 6.45
C GLU A 112 -12.07 -1.14 7.13
N GLN A 113 -12.46 -2.40 7.30
CA GLN A 113 -13.69 -2.78 7.99
C GLN A 113 -13.70 -2.30 9.44
N LEU A 114 -12.57 -2.38 10.15
CA LEU A 114 -12.44 -1.86 11.51
C LEU A 114 -12.46 -0.32 11.56
N ALA A 115 -11.89 0.35 10.56
CA ALA A 115 -11.87 1.80 10.46
C ALA A 115 -13.29 2.39 10.35
N MET A 116 -14.23 1.69 9.69
CA MET A 116 -15.63 2.11 9.59
C MET A 116 -16.32 2.26 10.96
N TYR A 117 -15.88 1.51 11.98
CA TYR A 117 -16.47 1.54 13.32
C TYR A 117 -15.82 2.54 14.28
N THR A 118 -14.60 3.00 13.98
CA THR A 118 -13.75 3.72 14.94
C THR A 118 -13.69 5.23 14.70
N GLY A 119 -14.38 5.71 13.66
CA GLY A 119 -14.44 7.12 13.28
C GLY A 119 -13.18 7.59 12.54
N PRO A 120 -13.19 8.81 11.97
CA PRO A 120 -12.15 9.26 11.05
C PRO A 120 -10.74 9.28 11.67
N THR A 121 -10.61 9.73 12.93
CA THR A 121 -9.32 9.89 13.60
C THR A 121 -8.66 8.54 13.91
N VAL A 122 -9.39 7.65 14.61
CA VAL A 122 -8.85 6.33 14.98
C VAL A 122 -8.75 5.43 13.76
N GLY A 123 -9.70 5.50 12.82
CA GLY A 123 -9.63 4.80 11.54
C GLY A 123 -8.43 5.20 10.70
N GLY A 124 -8.10 6.49 10.65
CA GLY A 124 -6.89 6.97 9.97
C GLY A 124 -5.60 6.45 10.61
N LEU A 125 -5.54 6.40 11.95
CA LEU A 125 -4.38 5.85 12.67
C LEU A 125 -4.25 4.32 12.49
N LEU A 126 -5.38 3.60 12.51
CA LEU A 126 -5.42 2.17 12.21
C LEU A 126 -4.91 1.90 10.80
N ASN A 127 -5.35 2.68 9.81
CA ASN A 127 -4.91 2.54 8.44
C ASN A 127 -3.41 2.85 8.28
N ALA A 128 -2.91 3.91 8.93
CA ALA A 128 -1.47 4.23 8.91
C ALA A 128 -0.60 3.10 9.48
N THR A 129 -1.09 2.44 10.53
CA THR A 129 -0.34 1.39 11.26
C THR A 129 -0.48 0.02 10.58
N PHE A 130 -1.71 -0.45 10.40
CA PHE A 130 -2.00 -1.79 9.87
C PHE A 130 -1.97 -1.87 8.35
N GLY A 131 -2.12 -0.74 7.65
CA GLY A 131 -1.91 -0.68 6.20
C GLY A 131 -0.48 -1.06 5.80
N ASN A 132 0.52 -0.69 6.61
CA ASN A 132 1.93 -1.03 6.38
C ASN A 132 2.45 -2.11 7.36
N ALA A 133 1.55 -2.86 7.99
CA ALA A 133 1.95 -3.82 9.02
C ALA A 133 2.80 -4.96 8.43
N THR A 134 2.55 -5.37 7.19
CA THR A 134 3.32 -6.44 6.53
C THR A 134 4.80 -6.06 6.42
N GLU A 135 5.09 -4.88 5.90
CA GLU A 135 6.44 -4.34 5.73
C GLU A 135 7.10 -4.11 7.09
N MET A 136 6.37 -3.58 8.06
CA MET A 136 6.86 -3.37 9.41
C MET A 136 7.23 -4.70 10.10
N ILE A 137 6.40 -5.74 9.98
CA ILE A 137 6.65 -7.07 10.57
C ILE A 137 7.88 -7.73 9.92
N ILE A 138 7.96 -7.73 8.59
CA ILE A 138 9.12 -8.25 7.85
C ILE A 138 10.39 -7.49 8.25
N SER A 139 10.31 -6.16 8.35
CA SER A 139 11.42 -5.30 8.75
C SER A 139 11.90 -5.56 10.16
N ILE A 140 10.98 -5.68 11.13
CA ILE A 140 11.33 -5.97 12.53
C ILE A 140 11.98 -7.35 12.66
N TYR A 141 11.47 -8.36 11.94
CA TYR A 141 12.08 -9.69 11.95
C TYR A 141 13.49 -9.66 11.35
N ALA A 142 13.66 -9.05 10.18
CA ALA A 142 14.97 -8.87 9.54
C ALA A 142 15.95 -8.11 10.45
N LEU A 143 15.49 -7.05 11.12
CA LEU A 143 16.30 -6.30 12.07
C LEU A 143 16.70 -7.13 13.29
N LYS A 144 15.81 -7.99 13.80
CA LYS A 144 16.08 -8.90 14.92
C LYS A 144 17.23 -9.85 14.63
N ILE A 145 17.31 -10.37 13.40
CA ILE A 145 18.38 -11.28 12.96
C ILE A 145 19.60 -10.56 12.38
N GLY A 146 19.62 -9.22 12.40
CA GLY A 146 20.76 -8.39 11.98
C GLY A 146 20.79 -8.06 10.49
N MET A 147 19.75 -8.37 9.71
CA MET A 147 19.71 -8.10 8.26
C MET A 147 19.29 -6.65 7.96
N ARG A 148 20.07 -5.68 8.44
CA ARG A 148 19.78 -4.23 8.31
C ARG A 148 19.66 -3.78 6.86
N ARG A 149 20.58 -4.22 5.99
CA ARG A 149 20.55 -3.90 4.55
C ARG A 149 19.25 -4.34 3.89
N VAL A 150 18.73 -5.53 4.24
CA VAL A 150 17.45 -6.02 3.71
C VAL A 150 16.28 -5.15 4.16
N VAL A 151 16.28 -4.65 5.40
CA VAL A 151 15.27 -3.69 5.87
C VAL A 151 15.32 -2.41 5.04
N GLN A 152 16.51 -1.81 4.90
CA GLN A 152 16.71 -0.59 4.13
C GLN A 152 16.28 -0.75 2.66
N GLN A 153 16.70 -1.84 2.02
CA GLN A 153 16.44 -2.15 0.62
C GLN A 153 14.96 -2.46 0.36
N SER A 154 14.30 -3.22 1.24
CA SER A 154 12.88 -3.55 1.07
C SER A 154 11.96 -2.34 1.25
N LEU A 155 12.21 -1.50 2.26
CA LEU A 155 11.42 -0.28 2.47
C LEU A 155 11.66 0.74 1.34
N LEU A 156 12.91 0.91 0.90
CA LEU A 156 13.23 1.72 -0.28
C LEU A 156 12.49 1.21 -1.52
N GLY A 157 12.59 -0.09 -1.78
CA GLY A 157 11.97 -0.73 -2.93
C GLY A 157 10.45 -0.58 -2.96
N SER A 158 9.80 -0.57 -1.80
CA SER A 158 8.36 -0.31 -1.72
C SER A 158 8.01 1.12 -2.15
N ILE A 159 8.79 2.12 -1.72
CA ILE A 159 8.64 3.50 -2.21
C ILE A 159 8.85 3.57 -3.73
N LEU A 160 9.92 2.97 -4.25
CA LEU A 160 10.23 3.00 -5.68
C LEU A 160 9.17 2.29 -6.53
N SER A 161 8.68 1.14 -6.07
CA SER A 161 7.60 0.39 -6.72
C SER A 161 6.31 1.20 -6.74
N ASN A 162 5.90 1.79 -5.62
CA ASN A 162 4.65 2.54 -5.56
C ASN A 162 4.72 3.84 -6.40
N LEU A 163 5.84 4.56 -6.37
CA LEU A 163 6.01 5.80 -7.14
C LEU A 163 6.11 5.58 -8.65
N LEU A 164 6.81 4.54 -9.10
CA LEU A 164 7.04 4.32 -10.54
C LEU A 164 6.16 3.24 -11.12
N LEU A 165 6.15 2.04 -10.52
CA LEU A 165 5.46 0.88 -11.07
C LEU A 165 3.93 1.03 -10.92
N VAL A 166 3.45 1.28 -9.70
CA VAL A 166 2.01 1.35 -9.41
C VAL A 166 1.38 2.58 -10.05
N LEU A 167 1.97 3.75 -9.84
CA LEU A 167 1.51 4.98 -10.46
C LEU A 167 1.58 4.88 -11.99
N GLY A 168 2.67 4.31 -12.51
CA GLY A 168 2.86 4.08 -13.94
C GLY A 168 1.77 3.20 -14.56
N PHE A 169 1.52 2.03 -13.97
CA PHE A 169 0.44 1.15 -14.43
C PHE A 169 -0.95 1.76 -14.23
N SER A 170 -1.17 2.53 -13.16
CA SER A 170 -2.42 3.23 -12.91
C SER A 170 -2.71 4.23 -14.04
N PHE A 171 -1.73 5.06 -14.39
CA PHE A 171 -1.86 6.05 -15.47
C PHE A 171 -1.96 5.39 -16.85
N PHE A 172 -1.20 4.32 -17.06
CA PHE A 172 -1.20 3.57 -18.31
C PHE A 172 -2.56 2.88 -18.55
N ALA A 173 -3.02 2.09 -17.59
CA ALA A 173 -4.28 1.36 -17.68
C ALA A 173 -5.49 2.32 -17.70
N GLY A 174 -5.52 3.31 -16.80
CA GLY A 174 -6.58 4.32 -16.77
C GLY A 174 -6.68 5.11 -18.08
N GLY A 175 -5.53 5.53 -18.62
CA GLY A 175 -5.45 6.24 -19.89
C GLY A 175 -5.85 5.41 -21.12
N ILE A 176 -5.52 4.11 -21.17
CA ILE A 176 -5.94 3.21 -22.25
C ILE A 176 -7.45 2.95 -22.21
N VAL A 177 -8.01 2.75 -21.02
CA VAL A 177 -9.43 2.44 -20.84
C VAL A 177 -10.29 3.63 -21.24
N HIS A 178 -9.97 4.83 -20.75
CA HIS A 178 -10.81 6.02 -21.00
C HIS A 178 -10.45 6.77 -22.29
N LYS A 179 -9.25 6.53 -22.85
CA LYS A 179 -8.74 7.20 -24.06
C LYS A 179 -8.79 8.74 -23.99
N ARG A 180 -8.78 9.30 -22.76
CA ARG A 180 -8.82 10.73 -22.45
C ARG A 180 -7.86 11.05 -21.32
N ILE A 181 -7.56 12.33 -21.14
CA ILE A 181 -6.77 12.81 -20.01
C ILE A 181 -7.61 12.69 -18.74
N GLN A 182 -7.05 12.04 -17.72
CA GLN A 182 -7.65 11.95 -16.39
C GLN A 182 -7.10 13.08 -15.52
N HIS A 183 -7.93 13.63 -14.64
CA HIS A 183 -7.58 14.73 -13.76
C HIS A 183 -7.53 14.25 -12.31
N PHE A 184 -6.68 14.89 -11.52
CA PHE A 184 -6.56 14.65 -10.08
C PHE A 184 -6.22 15.95 -9.35
N SER A 185 -6.39 15.97 -8.04
CA SER A 185 -6.14 17.12 -7.17
C SER A 185 -4.65 17.44 -7.08
N LYS A 186 -4.29 18.62 -7.60
CA LYS A 186 -2.92 19.15 -7.51
C LYS A 186 -2.51 19.41 -6.07
N ALA A 187 -3.43 19.89 -5.25
CA ALA A 187 -3.15 20.19 -3.85
C ALA A 187 -2.72 18.93 -3.10
N ALA A 188 -3.41 17.81 -3.32
CA ALA A 188 -3.13 16.55 -2.62
C ALA A 188 -1.79 15.97 -3.07
N ALA A 189 -1.54 16.00 -4.38
CA ALA A 189 -0.26 15.58 -4.95
C ALA A 189 0.91 16.43 -4.43
N LEU A 190 0.73 17.75 -4.26
CA LEU A 190 1.77 18.67 -3.81
C LEU A 190 2.12 18.47 -2.34
N VAL A 191 1.13 18.30 -1.45
CA VAL A 191 1.37 18.02 -0.03
C VAL A 191 2.14 16.70 0.15
N ASN A 192 1.70 15.64 -0.53
CA ASN A 192 2.37 14.33 -0.44
C ASN A 192 3.78 14.37 -1.05
N SER A 193 3.98 15.07 -2.17
CA SER A 193 5.31 15.27 -2.77
C SER A 193 6.24 16.06 -1.85
N GLY A 194 5.72 17.06 -1.13
CA GLY A 194 6.49 17.81 -0.14
C GLY A 194 6.97 16.95 1.04
N LEU A 195 6.11 16.06 1.55
CA LEU A 195 6.50 15.10 2.60
C LEU A 195 7.53 14.08 2.09
N LEU A 196 7.38 13.60 0.85
CA LEU A 196 8.38 12.71 0.25
C LEU A 196 9.75 13.40 0.10
N LEU A 197 9.79 14.65 -0.35
CA LEU A 197 11.03 15.43 -0.41
C LEU A 197 11.67 15.65 0.96
N MET A 198 10.85 15.86 2.01
CA MET A 198 11.34 15.92 3.39
C MET A 198 11.95 14.58 3.82
N ALA A 199 11.32 13.45 3.50
CA ALA A 199 11.88 12.14 3.79
C ALA A 199 13.22 11.91 3.08
N VAL A 200 13.31 12.28 1.80
CA VAL A 200 14.56 12.20 1.03
C VAL A 200 15.65 13.06 1.67
N MET A 201 15.34 14.26 2.14
CA MET A 201 16.29 15.10 2.87
C MET A 201 16.80 14.43 4.14
N GLY A 202 15.93 13.76 4.90
CA GLY A 202 16.31 13.02 6.10
C GLY A 202 17.23 11.82 5.84
N ILE A 203 16.98 11.10 4.75
CA ILE A 203 17.78 9.94 4.31
C ILE A 203 19.11 10.37 3.67
N MET A 204 19.10 11.48 2.92
CA MET A 204 20.24 11.90 2.10
C MET A 204 21.43 12.37 2.92
N PHE A 205 21.24 13.13 4.01
CA PHE A 205 22.37 13.68 4.75
C PHE A 205 23.25 12.62 5.44
N PRO A 206 22.69 11.62 6.16
CA PRO A 206 23.49 10.51 6.67
C PRO A 206 24.28 9.79 5.56
N ALA A 207 23.64 9.50 4.43
CA ALA A 207 24.27 8.80 3.32
C ALA A 207 25.42 9.60 2.67
N VAL A 208 25.23 10.90 2.47
CA VAL A 208 26.26 11.77 1.88
C VAL A 208 27.44 11.93 2.84
N LEU A 209 27.20 12.16 4.13
CA LEU A 209 28.28 12.31 5.13
C LEU A 209 29.14 11.06 5.25
N HIS A 210 28.50 9.88 5.23
CA HIS A 210 29.20 8.61 5.22
C HIS A 210 30.06 8.45 3.95
N PHE A 211 29.51 8.79 2.78
CA PHE A 211 30.23 8.68 1.50
C PHE A 211 31.40 9.66 1.37
N THR A 212 31.25 10.91 1.85
CA THR A 212 32.30 11.92 1.79
C THR A 212 33.33 11.78 2.90
N HIS A 213 33.08 10.93 3.90
CA HIS A 213 33.90 10.79 5.11
C HIS A 213 34.09 12.12 5.86
N THR A 214 33.12 13.03 5.78
CA THR A 214 33.20 14.38 6.40
C THR A 214 32.51 14.48 7.75
N GLU A 215 32.23 13.35 8.37
CA GLU A 215 31.60 13.28 9.69
C GLU A 215 32.61 13.47 10.83
N ILE A 216 32.14 14.05 11.95
CA ILE A 216 33.02 14.39 13.10
C ILE A 216 33.55 13.12 13.77
N GLN A 217 32.67 12.13 14.00
CA GLN A 217 33.03 10.84 14.57
C GLN A 217 32.55 9.73 13.63
N PHE A 218 33.51 9.03 13.03
CA PHE A 218 33.23 8.01 12.02
C PHE A 218 32.21 6.97 12.52
N GLY A 219 31.11 6.80 11.76
CA GLY A 219 29.97 5.92 12.06
C GLY A 219 29.08 6.30 13.26
N LYS A 220 29.61 6.99 14.28
CA LYS A 220 28.83 7.44 15.45
C LYS A 220 27.97 8.66 15.13
N SER A 221 28.54 9.63 14.41
CA SER A 221 27.84 10.84 14.01
C SER A 221 26.69 10.54 13.06
N GLU A 222 26.89 9.62 12.11
CA GLU A 222 25.86 9.16 11.17
C GLU A 222 24.68 8.49 11.86
N LEU A 223 24.95 7.56 12.78
CA LEU A 223 23.89 6.87 13.52
C LEU A 223 23.11 7.84 14.43
N ALA A 224 23.81 8.77 15.08
CA ALA A 224 23.18 9.81 15.88
C ALA A 224 22.30 10.74 15.02
N LEU A 225 22.80 11.15 13.84
CA LEU A 225 22.05 11.94 12.89
C LEU A 225 20.82 11.20 12.36
N SER A 226 20.95 9.90 12.06
CA SER A 226 19.86 9.04 11.61
C SER A 226 18.75 8.94 12.65
N ARG A 227 19.10 8.79 13.94
CA ARG A 227 18.14 8.78 15.05
C ARG A 227 17.45 10.13 15.21
N PHE A 228 18.21 11.23 15.15
CA PHE A 228 17.66 12.57 15.23
C PHE A 228 16.68 12.85 14.09
N SER A 229 17.10 12.56 12.84
CA SER A 229 16.26 12.73 11.66
C SER A 229 15.00 11.87 11.74
N SER A 230 15.12 10.63 12.24
CA SER A 230 13.96 9.74 12.43
C SER A 230 12.93 10.31 13.40
N CYS A 231 13.37 10.87 14.54
CA CYS A 231 12.47 11.53 15.48
C CYS A 231 11.76 12.73 14.84
N VAL A 232 12.47 13.55 14.06
CA VAL A 232 11.89 14.70 13.36
C VAL A 232 10.86 14.25 12.32
N MET A 233 11.16 13.20 11.54
CA MET A 233 10.25 12.64 10.53
C MET A 233 8.97 12.09 11.17
N LEU A 234 9.08 11.38 12.30
CA LEU A 234 7.91 10.88 13.04
C LEU A 234 7.03 12.01 13.59
N VAL A 235 7.64 13.08 14.12
CA VAL A 235 6.90 14.27 14.57
C VAL A 235 6.21 14.98 13.40
N ALA A 236 6.89 15.12 12.26
CA ALA A 236 6.31 15.70 11.06
C ALA A 236 5.13 14.85 10.53
N TYR A 237 5.27 13.52 10.52
CA TYR A 237 4.19 12.61 10.13
C TYR A 237 3.00 12.66 11.09
N GLY A 238 3.25 12.68 12.41
CA GLY A 238 2.19 12.84 13.42
C GLY A 238 1.46 14.17 13.28
N SER A 239 2.18 15.25 12.97
CA SER A 239 1.60 16.57 12.68
C SER A 239 0.76 16.56 11.41
N TYR A 240 1.22 15.86 10.37
CA TYR A 240 0.47 15.65 9.13
C TYR A 240 -0.83 14.87 9.38
N LEU A 241 -0.79 13.75 10.11
CA LEU A 241 -1.98 13.00 10.47
C LEU A 241 -2.95 13.86 11.28
N PHE A 242 -2.46 14.61 12.25
CA PHE A 242 -3.31 15.51 13.03
C PHE A 242 -3.99 16.57 12.15
N PHE A 243 -3.24 17.18 11.23
CA PHE A 243 -3.78 18.16 10.29
C PHE A 243 -4.83 17.54 9.35
N GLN A 244 -4.57 16.35 8.82
CA GLN A 244 -5.45 15.62 7.91
C GLN A 244 -6.76 15.19 8.60
N LEU A 245 -6.69 14.81 9.88
CA LEU A 245 -7.84 14.31 10.64
C LEU A 245 -8.69 15.41 11.28
N LYS A 246 -8.10 16.58 11.57
CA LYS A 246 -8.79 17.70 12.24
C LYS A 246 -9.34 18.74 11.27
N THR A 247 -8.70 18.94 10.13
CA THR A 247 -9.16 19.94 9.14
C THR A 247 -10.35 19.34 8.37
N PRO A 248 -11.57 19.90 8.47
CA PRO A 248 -12.72 19.42 7.71
C PRO A 248 -12.41 19.44 6.21
N HIS A 249 -12.96 18.47 5.46
CA HIS A 249 -12.72 18.15 4.05
C HIS A 249 -12.94 19.29 3.02
N ASP A 250 -13.20 20.53 3.43
CA ASP A 250 -13.50 21.68 2.56
C ASP A 250 -12.31 22.16 1.71
N MET A 251 -11.08 21.71 1.99
CA MET A 251 -9.90 22.10 1.22
C MET A 251 -9.55 21.16 0.05
N TYR A 252 -10.32 20.08 -0.14
CA TYR A 252 -10.06 19.02 -1.13
C TYR A 252 -11.29 18.63 -1.95
N ILE A 253 -12.29 19.51 -2.06
CA ILE A 253 -13.39 19.30 -3.00
C ILE A 253 -12.81 19.35 -4.43
N PRO A 254 -12.98 18.30 -5.26
CA PRO A 254 -12.54 18.32 -6.64
C PRO A 254 -13.25 19.47 -7.38
N VAL A 255 -12.48 20.20 -8.20
CA VAL A 255 -12.84 21.42 -8.95
C VAL A 255 -13.92 21.20 -10.03
N ASN A 256 -14.75 20.15 -9.93
CA ASN A 256 -15.78 19.81 -10.92
C ASN A 256 -17.20 19.75 -10.34
N ASP A 257 -17.43 20.22 -9.11
CA ASP A 257 -18.75 20.11 -8.47
C ASP A 257 -19.51 21.44 -8.30
N GLU A 258 -19.23 22.45 -9.13
CA GLU A 258 -20.07 23.67 -9.19
C GLU A 258 -21.35 23.49 -10.05
N GLY A 259 -21.97 22.32 -10.01
CA GLY A 259 -23.15 22.06 -10.86
C GLY A 259 -24.10 20.95 -10.45
N ARG A 260 -23.99 20.38 -9.24
CA ARG A 260 -24.88 19.28 -8.82
C ARG A 260 -25.55 19.55 -7.48
N ASP A 261 -26.40 20.57 -7.48
CA ASP A 261 -27.44 20.74 -6.47
C ASP A 261 -28.35 19.48 -6.42
N ASN A 262 -28.59 18.97 -5.21
CA ASN A 262 -29.59 17.95 -4.83
C ASN A 262 -29.31 16.47 -5.17
N ARG A 263 -28.34 15.84 -4.50
CA ARG A 263 -28.39 14.39 -4.16
C ARG A 263 -27.72 14.10 -2.80
N GLU A 264 -28.43 14.37 -1.72
CA GLU A 264 -28.04 13.92 -0.36
C GLU A 264 -28.55 12.51 -0.01
N ASP A 265 -29.07 11.73 -0.97
CA ASP A 265 -29.62 10.38 -0.72
C ASP A 265 -29.09 9.33 -1.73
N ASP A 266 -27.77 9.23 -1.90
CA ASP A 266 -27.13 8.08 -2.58
C ASP A 266 -25.92 7.59 -1.73
N LEU A 267 -26.14 7.33 -0.44
CA LEU A 267 -25.29 6.37 0.28
C LEU A 267 -25.63 4.99 -0.31
N SER A 268 -24.84 4.55 -1.28
CA SER A 268 -24.94 3.21 -1.84
C SER A 268 -24.97 2.16 -0.72
N GLU A 269 -25.82 1.14 -0.86
CA GLU A 269 -25.85 -0.06 0.01
C GLU A 269 -24.49 -0.82 0.06
N GLU A 270 -23.43 -0.30 -0.58
CA GLU A 270 -22.08 -0.85 -0.68
C GLU A 270 -21.15 -0.49 0.50
N ASP A 271 -21.50 0.49 1.36
CA ASP A 271 -20.60 0.98 2.44
C ASP A 271 -20.94 0.43 3.84
N ALA A 272 -21.84 -0.55 3.94
CA ALA A 272 -22.11 -1.19 5.21
C ALA A 272 -20.97 -2.17 5.58
N PRO A 273 -20.44 -2.10 6.82
CA PRO A 273 -19.38 -3.02 7.23
C PRO A 273 -19.86 -4.47 7.16
N GLU A 274 -19.09 -5.31 6.48
CA GLU A 274 -19.40 -6.73 6.25
C GLU A 274 -18.99 -7.59 7.46
N LEU A 275 -18.08 -7.11 8.30
CA LEU A 275 -17.61 -7.74 9.53
C LEU A 275 -18.16 -6.99 10.75
N THR A 276 -18.50 -7.70 11.82
CA THR A 276 -18.76 -7.02 13.11
C THR A 276 -17.46 -6.48 13.72
N TYR A 277 -17.56 -5.49 14.60
CA TYR A 277 -16.40 -4.88 15.28
C TYR A 277 -15.47 -5.93 15.91
N TRP A 278 -16.01 -6.85 16.72
CA TRP A 278 -15.20 -7.86 17.41
C TRP A 278 -14.61 -8.91 16.46
N GLU A 279 -15.31 -9.25 15.38
CA GLU A 279 -14.76 -10.13 14.34
C GLU A 279 -13.61 -9.45 13.62
N ALA A 280 -13.74 -8.17 13.26
CA ALA A 280 -12.65 -7.43 12.62
C ALA A 280 -11.40 -7.37 13.51
N VAL A 281 -11.55 -7.09 14.81
CA VAL A 281 -10.43 -7.11 15.77
C VAL A 281 -9.79 -8.49 15.87
N LEU A 282 -10.60 -9.55 15.99
CA LEU A 282 -10.10 -10.93 16.08
C LEU A 282 -9.33 -11.34 14.83
N TRP A 283 -9.87 -11.05 13.65
CA TRP A 283 -9.23 -11.38 12.38
C TRP A 283 -7.98 -10.56 12.11
N LEU A 284 -7.98 -9.28 12.50
CA LEU A 284 -6.78 -8.44 12.43
C LEU A 284 -5.64 -9.08 13.24
N ALA A 285 -5.93 -9.56 14.46
CA ALA A 285 -4.95 -10.23 15.31
C ALA A 285 -4.46 -11.57 14.71
N ILE A 286 -5.38 -12.40 14.19
CA ILE A 286 -5.04 -13.70 13.58
C ILE A 286 -4.16 -13.51 12.34
N LEU A 287 -4.55 -12.61 11.43
CA LEU A 287 -3.80 -12.34 10.20
C LEU A 287 -2.41 -11.77 10.52
N THR A 288 -2.32 -10.83 11.46
CA THR A 288 -1.03 -10.28 11.94
C THR A 288 -0.12 -11.39 12.48
N LEU A 289 -0.66 -12.32 13.27
CA LEU A 289 0.11 -13.44 13.81
C LEU A 289 0.61 -14.37 12.70
N TRP A 290 -0.25 -14.72 11.73
CA TRP A 290 0.13 -15.57 10.60
C TRP A 290 1.20 -14.91 9.70
N ILE A 291 1.07 -13.61 9.43
CA ILE A 291 2.10 -12.83 8.72
C ILE A 291 3.41 -12.87 9.50
N SER A 292 3.36 -12.68 10.82
CA SER A 292 4.56 -12.74 11.67
C SER A 292 5.26 -14.10 11.67
N VAL A 293 4.51 -15.21 11.57
CA VAL A 293 5.11 -16.54 11.46
C VAL A 293 5.74 -16.72 10.08
N LEU A 294 5.03 -16.38 9.00
CA LEU A 294 5.54 -16.51 7.64
C LEU A 294 6.69 -15.57 7.33
N SER A 295 6.72 -14.36 7.91
CA SER A 295 7.83 -13.42 7.73
C SER A 295 9.14 -14.01 8.23
N GLY A 296 9.10 -14.89 9.24
CA GLY A 296 10.30 -15.58 9.71
C GLY A 296 10.89 -16.48 8.65
N TYR A 297 10.08 -17.39 8.10
CA TYR A 297 10.48 -18.27 7.00
C TYR A 297 10.91 -17.51 5.74
N LEU A 298 10.20 -16.43 5.40
CA LEU A 298 10.54 -15.58 4.27
C LEU A 298 11.95 -14.98 4.43
N VAL A 299 12.19 -14.31 5.56
CA VAL A 299 13.44 -13.58 5.79
C VAL A 299 14.63 -14.53 5.93
N ASP A 300 14.46 -15.64 6.67
CA ASP A 300 15.53 -16.65 6.84
C ASP A 300 15.93 -17.29 5.50
N ALA A 301 14.99 -17.38 4.56
CA ALA A 301 15.23 -17.92 3.23
C ALA A 301 15.87 -16.92 2.22
N ILE A 302 15.95 -15.62 2.51
CA ILE A 302 16.42 -14.59 1.55
C ILE A 302 17.84 -14.90 1.04
N LYS A 303 18.78 -15.19 1.95
CA LYS A 303 20.18 -15.47 1.56
C LYS A 303 20.26 -16.74 0.71
N GLY A 304 19.57 -17.81 1.13
CA GLY A 304 19.53 -19.05 0.35
C GLY A 304 18.81 -18.90 -1.00
N ALA A 305 17.82 -18.01 -1.09
CA ALA A 305 17.17 -17.69 -2.35
C ALA A 305 18.11 -16.95 -3.30
N SER A 306 18.84 -15.95 -2.80
CA SER A 306 19.92 -15.24 -3.50
C SER A 306 20.92 -16.21 -4.14
N ASP A 307 21.44 -17.16 -3.34
CA ASP A 307 22.40 -18.15 -3.82
C ASP A 307 21.79 -19.10 -4.86
N SER A 308 20.55 -19.55 -4.64
CA SER A 308 19.87 -20.51 -5.54
C SER A 308 19.45 -19.91 -6.89
N TRP A 309 19.10 -18.62 -6.91
CA TRP A 309 18.64 -17.91 -8.10
C TRP A 309 19.74 -17.10 -8.77
N ASN A 310 20.94 -17.03 -8.16
CA ASN A 310 22.06 -16.21 -8.61
C ASN A 310 21.65 -14.74 -8.77
N LEU A 311 20.89 -14.22 -7.81
CA LEU A 311 20.40 -12.84 -7.77
C LEU A 311 21.00 -12.11 -6.56
N PRO A 312 21.45 -10.85 -6.70
CA PRO A 312 21.89 -10.06 -5.57
C PRO A 312 20.80 -9.91 -4.50
N VAL A 313 21.18 -9.95 -3.22
CA VAL A 313 20.27 -9.68 -2.10
C VAL A 313 19.60 -8.31 -2.24
N SER A 314 20.34 -7.32 -2.76
CA SER A 314 19.82 -5.98 -3.10
C SER A 314 18.69 -6.03 -4.12
N PHE A 315 18.80 -6.86 -5.16
CA PHE A 315 17.75 -7.04 -6.15
C PHE A 315 16.52 -7.73 -5.55
N ILE A 316 16.71 -8.76 -4.72
CA ILE A 316 15.61 -9.42 -4.00
C ILE A 316 14.90 -8.42 -3.08
N GLY A 317 15.67 -7.63 -2.32
CA GLY A 317 15.20 -6.61 -1.40
C GLY A 317 14.42 -5.49 -2.07
N VAL A 318 15.01 -4.84 -3.06
CA VAL A 318 14.46 -3.61 -3.68
C VAL A 318 13.37 -3.93 -4.71
N ILE A 319 13.48 -5.05 -5.44
CA ILE A 319 12.59 -5.34 -6.57
C ILE A 319 11.57 -6.43 -6.22
N LEU A 320 12.01 -7.61 -5.81
CA LEU A 320 11.10 -8.76 -5.68
C LEU A 320 10.18 -8.65 -4.46
N LEU A 321 10.74 -8.34 -3.29
CA LEU A 321 9.99 -8.22 -2.04
C LEU A 321 8.81 -7.23 -2.16
N PRO A 322 9.00 -5.99 -2.65
CA PRO A 322 7.93 -5.00 -2.65
C PRO A 322 6.91 -5.21 -3.77
N ILE A 323 7.32 -5.75 -4.93
CA ILE A 323 6.38 -6.10 -6.00
C ILE A 323 5.33 -7.08 -5.47
N VAL A 324 5.77 -8.11 -4.75
CA VAL A 324 4.89 -9.18 -4.30
C VAL A 324 4.23 -8.84 -2.97
N GLY A 325 4.95 -8.19 -2.05
CA GLY A 325 4.43 -7.72 -0.76
C GLY A 325 3.29 -6.72 -0.89
N ASN A 326 3.37 -5.82 -1.87
CA ASN A 326 2.38 -4.75 -2.08
C ASN A 326 1.44 -5.03 -3.27
N ALA A 327 1.48 -6.24 -3.86
CA ALA A 327 0.74 -6.56 -5.08
C ALA A 327 -0.78 -6.29 -4.97
N ALA A 328 -1.34 -6.45 -3.78
CA ALA A 328 -2.74 -6.15 -3.51
C ALA A 328 -3.06 -4.65 -3.63
N GLU A 329 -2.23 -3.81 -3.03
CA GLU A 329 -2.33 -2.34 -3.17
C GLU A 329 -2.10 -1.90 -4.61
N HIS A 330 -1.20 -2.57 -5.32
CA HIS A 330 -0.94 -2.29 -6.73
C HIS A 330 -2.20 -2.54 -7.55
N ALA A 331 -2.83 -3.70 -7.34
CA ALA A 331 -4.05 -4.07 -8.03
C ALA A 331 -5.22 -3.12 -7.71
N SER A 332 -5.36 -2.69 -6.45
CA SER A 332 -6.42 -1.76 -6.05
C SER A 332 -6.23 -0.37 -6.66
N ALA A 333 -5.01 0.18 -6.63
CA ALA A 333 -4.70 1.47 -7.24
C ALA A 333 -4.97 1.48 -8.75
N ILE A 334 -4.50 0.44 -9.47
CA ILE A 334 -4.75 0.29 -10.91
C ILE A 334 -6.26 0.19 -11.17
N MET A 335 -6.99 -0.60 -10.39
CA MET A 335 -8.44 -0.72 -10.51
C MET A 335 -9.12 0.65 -10.34
N PHE A 336 -8.80 1.42 -9.31
CA PHE A 336 -9.39 2.74 -9.10
C PHE A 336 -9.09 3.69 -10.26
N ALA A 337 -7.88 3.67 -10.81
CA ALA A 337 -7.53 4.44 -11.99
C ALA A 337 -8.34 4.03 -13.23
N THR A 338 -8.59 2.73 -13.45
CA THR A 338 -9.47 2.25 -14.53
C THR A 338 -10.96 2.56 -14.32
N LYS A 339 -11.36 2.95 -13.11
CA LYS A 339 -12.73 3.41 -12.78
C LYS A 339 -12.86 4.94 -12.77
N ASP A 340 -11.88 5.65 -13.32
CA ASP A 340 -11.79 7.11 -13.33
C ASP A 340 -11.69 7.76 -11.95
N LYS A 341 -11.32 7.00 -10.92
CA LYS A 341 -11.12 7.48 -9.55
C LYS A 341 -9.62 7.68 -9.29
N LEU A 342 -9.02 8.58 -10.06
CA LEU A 342 -7.57 8.75 -10.07
C LEU A 342 -7.03 9.30 -8.75
N ASP A 343 -7.76 10.21 -8.08
CA ASP A 343 -7.40 10.71 -6.76
C ASP A 343 -7.23 9.59 -5.72
N ILE A 344 -8.11 8.58 -5.76
CA ILE A 344 -8.02 7.41 -4.87
C ILE A 344 -6.78 6.59 -5.22
N ALA A 345 -6.51 6.37 -6.51
CA ALA A 345 -5.32 5.64 -6.95
C ALA A 345 -4.01 6.33 -6.52
N LEU A 346 -3.92 7.67 -6.64
CA LEU A 346 -2.78 8.43 -6.11
C LEU A 346 -2.73 8.37 -4.58
N GLY A 347 -3.88 8.42 -3.91
CA GLY A 347 -3.96 8.27 -2.45
C GLY A 347 -3.37 6.95 -1.98
N VAL A 348 -3.70 5.84 -2.64
CA VAL A 348 -3.13 4.51 -2.36
C VAL A 348 -1.63 4.51 -2.63
N ALA A 349 -1.19 4.90 -3.83
CA ALA A 349 0.22 4.79 -4.22
C ALA A 349 1.13 5.77 -3.45
N ILE A 350 0.83 7.06 -3.49
CA ILE A 350 1.67 8.11 -2.90
C ILE A 350 1.48 8.17 -1.38
N GLY A 351 0.26 7.96 -0.88
CA GLY A 351 -0.01 7.90 0.56
C GLY A 351 0.77 6.78 1.25
N SER A 352 0.81 5.58 0.65
CA SER A 352 1.67 4.47 1.10
C SER A 352 3.14 4.85 1.08
N CYS A 353 3.64 5.52 0.02
CA CYS A 353 5.03 6.03 -0.01
C CYS A 353 5.34 7.01 1.11
N THR A 354 4.43 7.96 1.39
CA THR A 354 4.57 8.93 2.47
C THR A 354 4.56 8.22 3.83
N GLN A 355 3.71 7.22 4.03
CA GLN A 355 3.69 6.40 5.24
C GLN A 355 4.99 5.62 5.43
N ILE A 356 5.45 4.91 4.40
CA ILE A 356 6.67 4.12 4.50
C ILE A 356 7.87 5.02 4.79
N SER A 357 7.98 6.13 4.08
CA SER A 357 9.11 7.05 4.20
C SER A 357 9.13 7.85 5.49
N MET A 358 8.00 8.44 5.90
CA MET A 358 7.92 9.34 7.07
C MET A 358 7.56 8.62 8.38
N PHE A 359 7.05 7.39 8.32
CA PHE A 359 6.69 6.60 9.50
C PHE A 359 7.45 5.28 9.58
N VAL A 360 7.33 4.37 8.61
CA VAL A 360 7.87 3.00 8.77
C VAL A 360 9.40 2.96 8.86
N ILE A 361 10.10 3.64 7.94
CA ILE A 361 11.57 3.75 7.96
C ILE A 361 12.08 4.35 9.29
N PRO A 362 11.64 5.55 9.72
CA PRO A 362 12.13 6.13 10.97
C PRO A 362 11.66 5.36 12.21
N PHE A 363 10.49 4.72 12.16
CA PHE A 363 10.06 3.81 13.21
C PHE A 363 11.01 2.61 13.35
N CYS A 364 11.48 2.02 12.25
CA CYS A 364 12.48 0.94 12.28
C CYS A 364 13.81 1.39 12.91
N VAL A 365 14.24 2.63 12.68
CA VAL A 365 15.42 3.21 13.34
C VAL A 365 15.23 3.32 14.85
N VAL A 366 14.07 3.79 15.31
CA VAL A 366 13.74 3.88 16.74
C VAL A 366 13.63 2.51 17.38
N VAL A 367 12.98 1.55 16.72
CA VAL A 367 12.89 0.15 17.21
C VAL A 367 14.28 -0.48 17.27
N GLY A 368 15.12 -0.28 16.26
CA GLY A 368 16.51 -0.73 16.28
C GLY A 368 17.29 -0.15 17.44
N TRP A 369 17.10 1.15 17.73
CA TRP A 369 17.71 1.80 18.88
C TRP A 369 17.28 1.16 20.22
N ILE A 370 15.99 0.87 20.40
CA ILE A 370 15.47 0.19 21.59
C ILE A 370 16.02 -1.24 21.71
N MET A 371 16.16 -1.95 20.58
CA MET A 371 16.69 -3.32 20.53
C MET A 371 18.22 -3.39 20.65
N GLY A 372 18.93 -2.26 20.71
CA GLY A 372 20.39 -2.22 20.69
C GLY A 372 21.01 -2.61 19.35
N ARG A 373 20.24 -2.57 18.25
CA ARG A 373 20.70 -2.84 16.88
C ARG A 373 21.03 -1.51 16.18
N PRO A 374 22.16 -1.40 15.44
CA PRO A 374 22.57 -0.16 14.78
C PRO A 374 21.79 0.06 13.46
N MET A 375 20.48 0.25 13.52
CA MET A 375 19.68 0.67 12.35
C MET A 375 19.88 2.18 12.11
N ASP A 376 20.29 2.53 10.90
CA ASP A 376 20.53 3.91 10.45
C ASP A 376 19.71 4.21 9.18
N LEU A 377 19.66 5.48 8.80
CA LEU A 377 19.00 5.95 7.57
C LEU A 377 19.94 5.92 6.35
N ASN A 378 21.19 5.49 6.52
CA ASN A 378 22.15 5.44 5.43
C ASN A 378 21.92 4.20 4.59
N ILE A 379 21.12 4.37 3.54
CA ILE A 379 20.82 3.31 2.59
C ILE A 379 21.88 3.17 1.49
N GLN A 380 23.03 3.87 1.59
CA GLN A 380 24.08 4.06 0.58
C GLN A 380 23.74 5.06 -0.53
N LEU A 381 24.78 5.52 -1.23
CA LEU A 381 24.70 6.63 -2.18
C LEU A 381 23.88 6.29 -3.43
N PHE A 382 24.05 5.07 -3.97
CA PHE A 382 23.35 4.65 -5.19
C PHE A 382 21.83 4.62 -4.97
N GLU A 383 21.40 4.02 -3.87
CA GLU A 383 20.02 3.91 -3.41
C GLU A 383 19.42 5.29 -3.12
N THR A 384 20.17 6.13 -2.40
CA THR A 384 19.77 7.51 -2.07
C THR A 384 19.58 8.35 -3.34
N ALA A 385 20.53 8.28 -4.28
CA ALA A 385 20.44 8.99 -5.54
C ALA A 385 19.23 8.50 -6.37
N THR A 386 19.01 7.19 -6.39
CA THR A 386 17.87 6.58 -7.07
C THR A 386 16.53 7.04 -6.48
N LEU A 387 16.41 7.08 -5.15
CA LEU A 387 15.24 7.61 -4.46
C LEU A 387 15.01 9.08 -4.79
N PHE A 388 16.06 9.91 -4.70
CA PHE A 388 15.98 11.35 -4.98
C PHE A 388 15.51 11.63 -6.41
N ILE A 389 16.13 10.97 -7.40
CA ILE A 389 15.74 11.11 -8.81
C ILE A 389 14.30 10.64 -9.02
N THR A 390 13.91 9.52 -8.41
CA THR A 390 12.54 8.98 -8.52
C THR A 390 11.51 9.97 -7.99
N VAL A 391 11.72 10.51 -6.78
CA VAL A 391 10.81 11.50 -6.19
C VAL A 391 10.73 12.76 -7.06
N LEU A 392 11.85 13.23 -7.63
CA LEU A 392 11.85 14.36 -8.56
C LEU A 392 11.04 14.09 -9.82
N VAL A 393 11.28 12.94 -10.47
CA VAL A 393 10.57 12.54 -11.70
C VAL A 393 9.07 12.48 -11.42
N VAL A 394 8.65 11.85 -10.32
CA VAL A 394 7.23 11.77 -9.98
C VAL A 394 6.64 13.13 -9.65
N ALA A 395 7.33 13.96 -8.88
CA ALA A 395 6.87 15.32 -8.56
C ALA A 395 6.63 16.15 -9.83
N PHE A 396 7.54 16.08 -10.81
CA PHE A 396 7.36 16.74 -12.11
C PHE A 396 6.21 16.13 -12.93
N MET A 397 6.06 14.80 -12.94
CA MET A 397 4.98 14.13 -13.66
C MET A 397 3.59 14.49 -13.11
N LEU A 398 3.50 14.82 -11.82
CA LEU A 398 2.26 15.17 -11.13
C LEU A 398 1.91 16.67 -11.14
N GLN A 399 2.86 17.55 -11.47
CA GLN A 399 2.73 19.01 -11.32
C GLN A 399 1.53 19.61 -12.08
N ASP A 400 1.19 19.06 -13.23
CA ASP A 400 0.11 19.58 -14.09
C ASP A 400 -1.30 19.08 -13.72
N GLY A 401 -1.42 18.16 -12.75
CA GLY A 401 -2.71 17.58 -12.31
C GLY A 401 -3.39 16.71 -13.35
N LYS A 402 -2.65 16.22 -14.36
CA LYS A 402 -3.17 15.46 -15.49
C LYS A 402 -2.42 14.14 -15.67
N ALA A 403 -3.15 13.04 -15.77
CA ALA A 403 -2.61 11.74 -16.13
C ALA A 403 -3.01 11.35 -17.56
N ASN A 404 -2.09 10.70 -18.25
CA ASN A 404 -2.32 10.11 -19.56
C ASN A 404 -1.50 8.81 -19.69
N TYR A 405 -1.84 7.98 -20.67
CA TYR A 405 -1.19 6.69 -20.84
C TYR A 405 0.33 6.81 -21.11
N PHE A 406 0.77 7.88 -21.77
CA PHE A 406 2.19 8.07 -22.09
C PHE A 406 3.02 8.39 -20.85
N LYS A 407 2.52 9.24 -19.93
CA LYS A 407 3.12 9.45 -18.61
C LYS A 407 3.21 8.14 -17.83
N GLY A 408 2.15 7.33 -17.88
CA GLY A 408 2.14 6.01 -17.27
C GLY A 408 3.23 5.09 -17.83
N LEU A 409 3.33 5.03 -19.16
CA LEU A 409 4.39 4.26 -19.83
C LEU A 409 5.79 4.77 -19.45
N MET A 410 6.02 6.08 -19.41
CA MET A 410 7.30 6.66 -18.99
C MET A 410 7.70 6.21 -17.58
N LEU A 411 6.79 6.25 -16.61
CA LEU A 411 7.06 5.81 -15.24
C LEU A 411 7.40 4.31 -15.17
N VAL A 412 6.68 3.46 -15.92
CA VAL A 412 6.99 2.02 -16.02
C VAL A 412 8.37 1.80 -16.64
N LEU A 413 8.71 2.52 -17.71
CA LEU A 413 10.05 2.44 -18.33
C LEU A 413 11.15 2.90 -17.37
N CYS A 414 10.92 3.96 -16.60
CA CYS A 414 11.84 4.39 -15.54
C CYS A 414 12.04 3.28 -14.49
N TYR A 415 10.97 2.58 -14.08
CA TYR A 415 11.09 1.46 -13.17
C TYR A 415 11.89 0.29 -13.77
N LEU A 416 11.72 -0.02 -15.05
CA LEU A 416 12.51 -1.06 -15.71
C LEU A 416 14.00 -0.74 -15.77
N ILE A 417 14.37 0.52 -16.05
CA ILE A 417 15.77 0.98 -16.01
C ILE A 417 16.32 0.87 -14.58
N LEU A 418 15.53 1.25 -13.59
CA LEU A 418 15.87 1.13 -12.18
C LEU A 418 16.09 -0.34 -11.77
N ALA A 419 15.16 -1.23 -12.12
CA ALA A 419 15.26 -2.66 -11.83
C ALA A 419 16.50 -3.28 -12.49
N ALA A 420 16.78 -2.92 -13.74
CA ALA A 420 18.01 -3.36 -14.43
C ALA A 420 19.28 -2.84 -13.75
N SER A 421 19.25 -1.62 -13.20
CA SER A 421 20.37 -1.04 -12.46
C SER A 421 20.60 -1.78 -11.14
N PHE A 422 19.54 -2.14 -10.40
CA PHE A 422 19.65 -2.99 -9.21
C PHE A 422 20.07 -4.42 -9.51
N PHE A 423 19.77 -4.94 -10.70
CA PHE A 423 20.19 -6.28 -11.12
C PHE A 423 21.72 -6.38 -11.26
N VAL A 424 22.37 -5.28 -11.66
CA VAL A 424 23.84 -5.21 -11.80
C VAL A 424 24.52 -4.56 -10.58
N HIS A 425 23.76 -4.10 -9.59
CA HIS A 425 24.27 -3.48 -8.37
C HIS A 425 24.53 -4.52 -7.29
N VAL A 426 25.75 -4.51 -6.74
CA VAL A 426 26.16 -5.39 -5.64
C VAL A 426 26.73 -4.52 -4.53
N ASP A 427 26.24 -4.76 -3.30
CA ASP A 427 26.77 -4.08 -2.13
C ASP A 427 28.25 -4.45 -1.94
N HIS A 428 29.07 -3.45 -1.59
CA HIS A 428 30.46 -3.70 -1.25
C HIS A 428 30.53 -4.63 -0.01
N PRO A 429 31.41 -5.65 0.02
CA PRO A 429 31.43 -6.67 1.08
C PRO A 429 31.65 -6.11 2.50
N SER A 430 32.20 -4.91 2.65
CA SER A 430 32.32 -4.22 3.94
C SER A 430 30.99 -3.73 4.53
N ASN A 431 29.93 -3.65 3.72
CA ASN A 431 28.63 -3.08 4.10
C ASN A 431 27.52 -4.16 4.21
N ALA A 432 27.88 -5.44 4.07
CA ALA A 432 26.94 -6.57 3.99
C ALA A 432 26.54 -7.16 5.36
N GLU A 433 27.07 -6.64 6.48
CA GLU A 433 26.79 -7.07 7.86
C GLU A 433 25.72 -6.26 8.60
#